data_AF-A0A956BQT1-F1
#
_entry.id   AF-A0A956BQT1-F1
#
_cell.length_a   1.000
_cell.length_b   1.000
_cell.length_c   1.000
_cell.angle_alpha   90.00
_cell.angle_beta   90.00
_cell.angle_gamma   90.00
#
_symmetry.space_group_name_H-M   'P 1'
#
loop_
_entity.id
_entity.type
_entity.pdbx_description
1 polymer ?
#
loop_
_entity_poly.entity_id
_entity_poly.type
_entity_poly.pdbx_seq_one_letter_code
_entity_poly.pdbx_strand_id
1 'polypeptide(L)' 'FTNVWSATWEEAADIRAANDGWLLPWRRQFVVVTPAFVEDVLGIDPAHEDGLRTGHDLARPQDTAARDRLFAITVRHRLG' A
#
# COMPACT_ATOMS: atom_id res chain seq x y z
N PHE A 1 -4.18 -13.62 6.09
CA PHE A 1 -5.03 -12.74 5.26
C PHE A 1 -4.53 -12.83 3.83
N THR A 2 -5.42 -12.84 2.83
CA THR A 2 -5.06 -12.82 1.40
C THR A 2 -5.37 -11.45 0.81
N ASN A 3 -4.93 -11.15 -0.41
CA ASN A 3 -5.24 -9.87 -1.04
C ASN A 3 -6.76 -9.69 -1.21
N VAL A 4 -7.32 -8.59 -0.70
CA VAL A 4 -8.75 -8.28 -0.80
C VAL A 4 -8.96 -7.11 -1.73
N TRP A 5 -9.82 -7.30 -2.74
CA TRP A 5 -10.14 -6.32 -3.75
C TRP A 5 -11.47 -5.65 -3.43
N SER A 6 -11.53 -4.33 -3.61
CA SER A 6 -12.77 -3.55 -3.50
C SER A 6 -12.90 -2.56 -4.66
N ALA A 7 -14.15 -2.25 -5.01
CA ALA A 7 -14.49 -1.25 -6.01
C ALA A 7 -14.48 0.18 -5.45
N THR A 8 -14.58 0.35 -4.13
CA THR A 8 -14.63 1.67 -3.48
C THR A 8 -13.47 1.83 -2.52
N TRP A 9 -13.07 3.08 -2.27
CA TRP A 9 -12.00 3.35 -1.33
C TRP A 9 -12.47 3.11 0.10
N GLU A 10 -13.72 3.44 0.39
CA GLU A 10 -14.33 3.38 1.72
C GLU A 10 -14.32 1.93 2.25
N GLU A 11 -14.78 0.96 1.44
CA GLU A 11 -14.74 -0.46 1.82
C GLU A 11 -13.30 -0.97 1.98
N ALA A 12 -12.40 -0.56 1.09
CA ALA A 12 -10.98 -0.92 1.20
C ALA A 12 -10.32 -0.34 2.47
N ALA A 13 -10.67 0.89 2.86
CA ALA A 13 -10.14 1.55 4.04
C ALA A 13 -10.60 0.84 5.33
N ASP A 14 -11.86 0.41 5.38
CA ASP A 14 -12.40 -0.39 6.50
C ASP A 14 -11.68 -1.73 6.64
N ILE A 15 -11.48 -2.43 5.51
CA ILE A 15 -10.75 -3.71 5.48
C ILE A 15 -9.28 -3.51 5.91
N ARG A 16 -8.62 -2.46 5.44
CA ARG A 16 -7.25 -2.11 5.83
C ARG A 16 -7.16 -1.91 7.34
N ALA A 17 -8.06 -1.10 7.91
CA ALA A 17 -8.08 -0.83 9.35
C ALA A 17 -8.33 -2.09 10.19
N ALA A 18 -9.20 -3.00 9.71
CA ALA A 18 -9.50 -4.26 10.40
C ALA A 18 -8.35 -5.30 10.35
N ASN A 19 -7.45 -5.20 9.37
CA ASN A 19 -6.42 -6.22 9.11
C ASN A 19 -4.98 -5.71 9.22
N ASP A 20 -4.79 -4.45 9.64
CA ASP A 20 -3.49 -3.75 9.64
C ASP A 20 -2.75 -3.90 8.29
N GLY A 21 -3.51 -3.79 7.21
CA GLY A 21 -3.03 -4.02 5.85
C GLY A 21 -2.51 -2.76 5.16
N TRP A 22 -2.06 -2.94 3.92
CA TRP A 22 -1.67 -1.84 3.03
C TRP A 22 -2.68 -1.67 1.90
N LEU A 23 -3.17 -0.45 1.71
CA LEU A 23 -4.14 -0.12 0.67
C LEU A 23 -3.43 0.47 -0.54
N LEU A 24 -3.56 -0.22 -1.68
CA LEU A 24 -2.95 0.18 -2.94
C LEU A 24 -4.03 0.57 -3.95
N PRO A 25 -3.84 1.65 -4.72
CA PRO A 25 -4.66 1.93 -5.88
C PRO A 25 -4.29 1.00 -7.05
N TRP A 26 -5.29 0.40 -7.70
CA TRP A 26 -5.06 -0.43 -8.88
C TRP A 26 -6.10 -0.15 -9.98
N ARG A 27 -5.68 0.56 -11.02
CA ARG A 27 -6.55 1.02 -12.11
C ARG A 27 -7.78 1.77 -11.59
N ARG A 28 -8.94 1.11 -11.54
CA ARG A 28 -10.24 1.66 -11.08
C ARG A 28 -10.74 0.99 -9.80
N GLN A 29 -9.87 0.23 -9.13
CA GLN A 29 -10.15 -0.56 -7.94
C GLN A 29 -9.09 -0.28 -6.86
N PHE A 30 -9.32 -0.85 -5.69
CA PHE A 30 -8.44 -0.79 -4.54
C PHE A 30 -8.13 -2.22 -4.08
N VAL A 31 -6.91 -2.45 -3.62
CA VAL A 31 -6.51 -3.74 -3.07
C VAL A 31 -5.84 -3.54 -1.72
N VAL A 32 -6.27 -4.32 -0.73
CA VAL A 32 -5.63 -4.41 0.57
C VAL A 32 -4.73 -5.65 0.56
N VAL A 33 -3.45 -5.44 0.86
CA VAL A 33 -2.41 -6.48 0.83
C VAL A 33 -1.74 -6.61 2.19
N THR A 34 -1.03 -7.72 2.39
CA THR A 34 -0.28 -7.98 3.63
C THR A 34 1.08 -7.28 3.63
N PRO A 35 1.70 -7.08 4.81
CA PRO A 35 3.10 -6.68 4.93
C PRO A 35 4.05 -7.54 4.08
N ALA A 36 3.89 -8.86 4.09
CA ALA A 36 4.71 -9.77 3.28
C ALA A 36 4.59 -9.48 1.76
N PHE A 37 3.39 -9.17 1.26
CA PHE A 37 3.24 -8.77 -0.14
C PHE A 37 3.96 -7.45 -0.46
N VAL A 38 3.92 -6.49 0.46
CA VAL A 38 4.61 -5.20 0.32
C VAL A 38 6.13 -5.41 0.22
N GLU A 39 6.67 -6.28 1.04
CA GLU A 39 8.09 -6.66 1.00
C GLU A 39 8.43 -7.43 -0.29
N ASP A 40 7.80 -8.58 -0.51
CA ASP A 40 8.19 -9.52 -1.57
C ASP A 40 7.89 -9.00 -2.98
N VAL A 41 6.82 -8.21 -3.14
CA VAL A 41 6.32 -7.80 -4.47
C VAL A 41 6.62 -6.33 -4.76
N LEU A 42 6.55 -5.46 -3.75
CA LEU A 42 6.81 -4.02 -3.92
C LEU A 42 8.23 -3.63 -3.53
N GLY A 43 9.00 -4.51 -2.89
CA GLY A 43 10.36 -4.23 -2.43
C GLY A 43 10.43 -3.16 -1.33
N ILE A 44 9.32 -2.94 -0.62
CA ILE A 44 9.21 -1.95 0.46
C ILE A 44 9.30 -2.68 1.79
N ASP A 45 10.19 -2.25 2.67
CA ASP A 45 10.18 -2.70 4.07
C ASP A 45 8.84 -2.31 4.72
N PRO A 46 8.05 -3.26 5.26
CA PRO A 46 6.77 -2.93 5.90
C PRO A 46 6.90 -2.00 7.11
N ALA A 47 8.09 -1.90 7.72
CA ALA A 47 8.39 -0.96 8.81
C ALA A 47 8.95 0.39 8.32
N HIS A 48 9.03 0.61 6.99
CA HIS A 48 9.57 1.84 6.43
C HIS A 48 8.80 3.07 6.92
N GLU A 49 9.52 4.12 7.34
CA GLU A 49 8.91 5.30 7.97
C GLU A 49 7.85 5.99 7.09
N ASP A 50 8.05 5.97 5.77
CA ASP A 50 7.09 6.52 4.82
C ASP A 50 5.79 5.70 4.74
N GLY A 51 5.82 4.41 5.07
CA GLY A 51 4.62 3.61 5.25
C GLY A 51 3.74 4.17 6.36
N LEU A 52 4.35 4.43 7.52
CA LEU A 52 3.67 5.03 8.65
C LEU A 52 3.16 6.45 8.33
N ARG A 53 3.94 7.27 7.63
CA ARG A 53 3.53 8.63 7.21
C ARG A 53 2.35 8.66 6.24
N THR A 54 2.17 7.59 5.46
CA THR A 54 1.00 7.44 4.57
C THR A 54 -0.21 6.83 5.29
N GLY A 55 -0.05 6.32 6.51
CA GLY A 55 -1.06 5.52 7.20
C GLY A 55 -1.34 4.19 6.49
N HIS A 56 -0.35 3.66 5.77
CA HIS A 56 -0.49 2.52 4.86
C HIS A 56 -1.60 2.70 3.81
N ASP A 57 -1.98 3.94 3.50
CA ASP A 57 -2.88 4.30 2.40
C ASP A 57 -2.09 4.89 1.23
N LEU A 58 -1.80 4.09 0.21
CA LEU A 58 -1.13 4.62 -0.98
C LEU A 58 -2.13 5.18 -2.01
N ALA A 59 -3.45 4.98 -1.80
CA ALA A 59 -4.47 5.53 -2.69
C ALA A 59 -4.88 6.96 -2.30
N ARG A 60 -5.06 7.21 -1.00
CA ARG A 60 -5.34 8.52 -0.39
C ARG A 60 -4.36 8.76 0.79
N PRO A 61 -3.06 8.95 0.51
CA PRO A 61 -2.06 9.10 1.56
C PRO A 61 -2.24 10.41 2.33
N GLN A 62 -1.93 10.36 3.62
CA GLN A 62 -1.80 11.57 4.46
C GLN A 62 -0.57 12.40 4.07
N ASP A 63 0.52 11.73 3.65
CA ASP A 63 1.73 12.36 3.12
C ASP A 63 1.98 11.87 1.68
N THR A 64 1.71 12.76 0.71
CA THR A 64 1.92 12.45 -0.71
C THR A 64 3.39 12.28 -1.06
N ALA A 65 4.30 13.03 -0.43
CA ALA A 65 5.73 12.93 -0.69
C ALA A 65 6.31 11.60 -0.18
N ALA A 66 5.81 11.10 0.96
CA ALA A 66 6.13 9.76 1.46
C ALA A 66 5.69 8.67 0.47
N ARG A 67 4.47 8.75 -0.07
CA ARG A 67 4.02 7.81 -1.12
C ARG A 67 4.94 7.85 -2.35
N ASP A 68 5.31 9.04 -2.81
CA ASP A 68 6.14 9.16 -4.01
C ASP A 68 7.54 8.54 -3.80
N ARG A 69 8.12 8.66 -2.59
CA ARG A 69 9.36 7.96 -2.22
C ARG A 69 9.19 6.43 -2.20
N LEU A 70 8.09 5.93 -1.64
CA LEU A 70 7.77 4.49 -1.66
C LEU A 70 7.63 3.95 -3.09
N PHE A 71 6.96 4.68 -3.98
CA PHE A 71 6.83 4.28 -5.39
C PHE A 71 8.17 4.25 -6.12
N ALA A 72 9.10 5.16 -5.80
CA ALA A 72 10.45 5.11 -6.34
C ALA A 72 11.19 3.82 -5.94
N ILE A 73 10.99 3.33 -4.70
CA ILE A 73 11.53 2.04 -4.25
C ILE A 73 10.95 0.89 -5.09
N THR A 74 9.62 0.86 -5.25
CA THR A 74 8.95 -0.19 -6.04
C THR A 74 9.40 -0.21 -7.50
N VAL A 75 9.55 0.95 -8.13
CA VAL A 75 10.07 1.03 -9.51
C VAL A 75 11.49 0.47 -9.58
N ARG A 76 12.34 0.80 -8.61
CA ARG A 76 13.71 0.28 -8.56
C ARG A 76 13.73 -1.24 -8.37
N HIS A 77 12.88 -1.78 -7.50
CA HIS A 77 12.79 -3.22 -7.22
C HIS A 77 12.37 -4.02 -8.46
N ARG A 78 11.49 -3.48 -9.32
CA ARG A 78 11.04 -4.18 -10.54
C ARG A 78 11.97 -4.07 -11.75
N LEU A 79 12.94 -3.16 -11.70
CA LEU A 79 13.89 -2.92 -12.79
C LEU A 79 15.26 -3.59 -12.56
N GLY A 80 15.52 -4.13 -11.37
CA GLY A 80 16.71 -4.92 -11.04
C GLY A 80 16.45 -6.41 -11.18
#